data_AF-A0A1V9XD95-F1
#
_entry.id   AF-A0A1V9XD95-F1
#
_cell.length_a   1.000
_cell.length_b   1.000
_cell.length_c   1.000
_cell.angle_alpha   90.00
_cell.angle_beta   90.00
_cell.angle_gamma   90.00
#
_symmetry.space_group_name_H-M   'P 1'
#
loop_
_entity.id
_entity.type
_entity.pdbx_description
1 polymer ?
#
loop_
_entity_poly.entity_id
_entity_poly.type
_entity_poly.pdbx_seq_one_letter_code
_entity_poly.pdbx_strand_id
1 'polypeptide(L)'
;MLKSQSVRGFDALREALNSRGANTTAFVYFVADRDAETNRSWCPDCVASDPVVEEAIKAVKPKASSVLITCEVGDKPFWKNQANPFRTSEDLKVTSVPTLLCYGKEKRLVVNDCKDATKIKAFLEE
;
A
#
# COMPACT_ATOMS: atom_id res chain seq x y z
N MET A 1 5.65 13.59 -11.25
CA MET A 1 4.46 12.73 -11.03
C MET A 1 4.92 11.52 -10.25
N LEU A 2 4.17 11.13 -9.21
CA LEU A 2 4.48 9.93 -8.43
C LEU A 2 4.41 8.71 -9.34
N LYS A 3 5.51 7.95 -9.46
CA LYS A 3 5.49 6.69 -10.21
C LYS A 3 4.64 5.70 -9.42
N SER A 4 3.75 4.98 -10.07
CA SER A 4 2.93 3.94 -9.43
C SER A 4 3.07 2.61 -10.14
N GLN A 5 3.00 1.53 -9.36
CA GLN A 5 2.92 0.16 -9.86
C GLN A 5 2.06 -0.69 -8.93
N SER A 6 1.51 -1.78 -9.47
CA SER A 6 0.70 -2.75 -8.71
C SER A 6 1.40 -4.11 -8.71
N VAL A 7 1.41 -4.76 -7.55
CA VAL A 7 1.98 -6.10 -7.35
C VAL A 7 1.02 -6.95 -6.52
N ARG A 8 1.08 -8.27 -6.68
CA ARG A 8 0.29 -9.22 -5.89
C ARG A 8 1.21 -10.18 -5.15
N GLY A 9 0.98 -10.34 -3.86
CA GLY A 9 1.73 -11.24 -3.00
C GLY A 9 3.05 -10.67 -2.50
N PHE A 10 3.61 -11.36 -1.51
CA PHE A 10 4.76 -10.89 -0.74
C PHE A 10 6.06 -10.88 -1.57
N ASP A 11 6.30 -11.92 -2.38
CA ASP A 11 7.54 -12.03 -3.15
C ASP A 11 7.63 -10.96 -4.24
N ALA A 12 6.52 -10.70 -4.94
CA ALA A 12 6.46 -9.62 -5.93
C ALA A 12 6.66 -8.24 -5.28
N LEU A 13 6.14 -8.03 -4.07
CA LEU A 13 6.44 -6.81 -3.31
C LEU A 13 7.93 -6.71 -2.99
N ARG A 14 8.57 -7.80 -2.55
CA ARG A 14 10.01 -7.81 -2.25
C ARG A 14 10.84 -7.48 -3.48
N GLU A 15 10.50 -8.05 -4.64
CA GLU A 15 11.16 -7.73 -5.90
C GLU A 15 10.99 -6.26 -6.29
N ALA A 16 9.78 -5.72 -6.20
CA ALA A 16 9.50 -4.30 -6.49
C ALA A 16 10.23 -3.34 -5.53
N LEU A 17 10.35 -3.71 -4.25
CA LEU A 17 11.13 -2.95 -3.29
C LEU A 17 12.62 -3.01 -3.60
N ASN A 18 13.17 -4.19 -3.93
CA ASN A 18 14.60 -4.38 -4.18
C ASN A 18 15.07 -3.79 -5.51
N SER A 19 14.20 -3.72 -6.52
CA SER A 19 14.49 -3.13 -7.83
C SER A 19 14.39 -1.59 -7.86
N ARG A 20 13.99 -0.95 -6.75
CA ARG A 20 13.89 0.51 -6.68
C ARG A 20 15.27 1.17 -6.75
N GLY A 21 15.34 2.37 -7.32
CA GLY A 21 16.57 3.17 -7.34
C GLY A 21 17.09 3.49 -5.93
N ALA A 22 18.41 3.55 -5.78
CA ALA A 22 19.10 3.67 -4.48
C ALA A 22 18.71 4.89 -3.62
N ASN A 23 18.04 5.90 -4.18
CA ASN A 23 17.54 7.10 -3.49
C ASN A 23 16.05 7.35 -3.73
N THR A 24 15.29 6.30 -4.05
CA THR A 24 13.85 6.41 -4.28
C THR A 24 13.08 5.98 -3.04
N THR A 25 12.30 6.91 -2.48
CA THR A 25 11.36 6.61 -1.39
C THR A 25 10.26 5.69 -1.91
N ALA A 26 10.02 4.57 -1.25
CA ALA A 26 8.93 3.67 -1.58
C ALA A 26 7.79 3.84 -0.58
N PHE A 27 6.62 4.18 -1.10
CA PHE A 27 5.35 4.07 -0.38
C PHE A 27 4.68 2.77 -0.79
N VAL A 28 4.17 2.01 0.19
CA VAL A 28 3.48 0.74 -0.07
C VAL A 28 2.06 0.83 0.44
N TYR A 29 1.09 0.69 -0.46
CA TYR A 29 -0.33 0.66 -0.15
C TYR A 29 -0.81 -0.79 -0.16
N PHE A 30 -0.95 -1.37 1.03
CA PHE A 30 -1.41 -2.74 1.22
C PHE A 30 -2.93 -2.79 1.16
N VAL A 31 -3.46 -3.59 0.24
CA VAL A 31 -4.90 -3.79 0.04
C VAL A 31 -5.23 -5.27 -0.07
N ALA A 32 -6.48 -5.58 0.23
CA ALA A 32 -7.05 -6.89 -0.02
C ALA A 32 -7.18 -7.18 -1.52
N ASP A 33 -6.90 -8.43 -1.92
CA ASP A 33 -7.05 -8.87 -3.31
C ASP A 33 -8.42 -8.54 -3.87
N ARG A 34 -8.42 -8.22 -5.16
CA ARG A 34 -9.64 -8.16 -5.96
C ARG A 34 -9.92 -9.53 -6.55
N ASP A 35 -11.17 -9.94 -6.41
CA ASP A 35 -11.70 -11.12 -7.08
C ASP A 35 -11.60 -10.94 -8.60
N ALA A 36 -11.07 -11.92 -9.31
CA ALA A 36 -10.75 -11.79 -10.73
C ALA A 36 -12.00 -11.69 -11.63
N GLU A 37 -13.13 -12.24 -11.19
CA GLU A 37 -14.37 -12.26 -11.95
C GLU A 37 -15.21 -11.00 -11.71
N THR A 38 -15.34 -10.60 -10.43
CA THR A 38 -16.19 -9.48 -10.03
C THR A 38 -15.44 -8.16 -9.88
N ASN A 39 -14.11 -8.19 -9.88
CA ASN A 39 -13.22 -7.07 -9.59
C ASN A 39 -13.50 -6.42 -8.21
N ARG A 40 -14.11 -7.17 -7.28
CA ARG A 40 -14.47 -6.68 -5.94
C ARG A 40 -13.44 -7.14 -4.92
N SER A 41 -13.05 -6.22 -4.04
CA SER A 41 -12.25 -6.56 -2.87
C SER A 41 -13.12 -7.16 -1.78
N TRP A 42 -12.61 -8.16 -1.05
CA TRP A 42 -13.28 -8.73 0.12
C TRP A 42 -13.23 -7.80 1.35
N CYS A 43 -12.47 -6.71 1.29
CA CYS A 43 -12.32 -5.73 2.36
C CYS A 43 -13.12 -4.46 2.07
N PRO A 44 -14.20 -4.17 2.83
CA PRO A 44 -14.98 -2.94 2.67
C PRO A 44 -14.16 -1.66 2.86
N ASP A 45 -13.17 -1.68 3.77
CA ASP A 45 -12.31 -0.51 4.01
C ASP A 45 -11.41 -0.22 2.81
N CYS A 46 -10.87 -1.25 2.14
CA CYS A 46 -10.12 -1.08 0.90
C CYS A 46 -10.99 -0.49 -0.22
N VAL A 47 -12.24 -0.97 -0.36
CA VAL A 47 -13.18 -0.42 -1.34
C VAL A 47 -13.44 1.08 -1.09
N ALA A 48 -13.53 1.48 0.18
CA ALA A 48 -13.76 2.88 0.54
C ALA A 48 -12.51 3.77 0.36
N SER A 49 -11.30 3.25 0.62
CA SER A 49 -10.06 4.02 0.53
C SER A 49 -9.49 4.14 -0.88
N ASP A 50 -9.69 3.13 -1.74
CA ASP A 50 -9.16 3.10 -3.11
C ASP A 50 -9.41 4.38 -3.92
N PRO A 51 -10.65 4.89 -4.05
CA PRO A 51 -10.88 6.12 -4.82
C PRO A 51 -10.19 7.34 -4.20
N VAL A 52 -10.10 7.41 -2.87
CA VAL A 52 -9.45 8.52 -2.14
C VAL A 52 -7.95 8.52 -2.38
N VAL A 53 -7.32 7.33 -2.30
CA VAL A 53 -5.89 7.15 -2.54
C VAL A 53 -5.56 7.43 -4.01
N GLU A 54 -6.35 6.90 -4.95
CA GLU A 54 -6.18 7.17 -6.39
C GLU A 54 -6.26 8.66 -6.73
N GLU A 55 -7.22 9.38 -6.15
CA GLU A 55 -7.34 10.82 -6.35
C GLU A 55 -6.14 11.57 -5.74
N ALA A 56 -5.72 11.19 -4.54
CA ALA A 56 -4.56 11.79 -3.90
C ALA A 56 -3.29 11.60 -4.73
N ILE A 57 -3.03 10.40 -5.27
CA ILE A 57 -1.86 10.13 -6.12
C ILE A 57 -1.82 11.05 -7.35
N LYS A 58 -2.98 11.29 -7.98
CA LYS A 58 -3.09 12.17 -9.16
C LYS A 58 -2.78 13.62 -8.81
N ALA A 59 -3.12 14.05 -7.58
CA ALA A 59 -2.93 15.42 -7.12
C ALA A 59 -1.52 15.70 -6.59
N VAL A 60 -0.84 14.69 -6.04
CA VAL A 60 0.43 14.84 -5.33
C VAL A 60 1.59 15.15 -6.28
N LYS A 61 2.43 16.10 -5.86
CA LYS A 61 3.72 16.41 -6.48
C LYS A 61 4.83 16.11 -5.49
N PRO A 62 5.44 14.90 -5.53
CA PRO A 62 6.45 14.52 -4.56
C PRO A 62 7.66 15.46 -4.62
N LYS A 63 8.22 15.80 -3.45
CA LYS A 63 9.42 16.66 -3.34
C LYS A 63 10.70 15.91 -3.72
N ALA A 64 10.70 14.59 -3.61
CA ALA A 64 11.82 13.71 -3.93
C ALA A 64 11.38 12.56 -4.86
N SER A 65 12.37 11.87 -5.43
CA SER A 65 12.12 10.64 -6.20
C SER A 65 11.38 9.64 -5.33
N SER A 66 10.16 9.29 -5.73
CA SER A 66 9.30 8.38 -5.00
C SER A 66 8.50 7.47 -5.93
N VAL A 67 8.16 6.31 -5.40
CA VAL A 67 7.30 5.32 -6.04
C VAL A 67 6.21 4.90 -5.06
N LEU A 68 4.99 4.74 -5.56
CA LEU A 68 3.92 4.04 -4.86
C LEU A 68 3.79 2.63 -5.41
N ILE A 69 3.76 1.66 -4.51
CA ILE A 69 3.52 0.25 -4.81
C ILE A 69 2.19 -0.13 -4.16
N THR A 70 1.17 -0.39 -4.97
CA THR A 70 -0.07 -1.00 -4.49
C THR A 70 0.15 -2.50 -4.39
N CYS A 71 0.07 -3.06 -3.19
CA CYS A 71 0.32 -4.47 -2.93
C CYS A 71 -0.99 -5.16 -2.51
N GLU A 72 -1.44 -6.07 -3.37
CA GLU A 72 -2.52 -7.01 -3.11
C GLU A 72 -1.99 -8.14 -2.20
N VAL A 73 -2.50 -8.22 -0.97
CA VAL A 73 -1.95 -9.06 0.12
C VAL A 73 -2.38 -10.51 0.07
N GLY A 74 -3.28 -10.89 -0.83
CA GLY A 74 -3.90 -12.20 -0.90
C GLY A 74 -5.38 -12.21 -0.52
N ASP A 75 -5.94 -13.41 -0.51
CA ASP A 75 -7.32 -13.66 -0.13
C ASP A 75 -7.57 -13.49 1.38
N LYS A 76 -8.85 -13.50 1.77
CA LYS A 76 -9.25 -13.32 3.16
C LYS A 76 -8.72 -14.43 4.10
N PRO A 77 -8.73 -15.73 3.73
CA PRO A 77 -8.10 -16.78 4.53
C PRO A 77 -6.60 -16.55 4.78
N PHE A 78 -5.82 -16.24 3.73
CA PHE A 78 -4.40 -15.94 3.84
C PHE A 78 -4.16 -14.75 4.77
N TRP A 79 -4.92 -13.66 4.59
CA TRP A 79 -4.77 -12.46 5.41
C TRP A 79 -5.08 -12.68 6.89
N LYS A 80 -6.06 -13.53 7.20
CA LYS A 80 -6.43 -13.88 8.59
C LYS A 80 -5.36 -14.70 9.30
N ASN A 81 -4.56 -15.47 8.56
CA ASN A 81 -3.46 -16.23 9.13
C ASN A 81 -2.41 -15.27 9.73
N GLN A 82 -2.24 -15.29 11.05
CA GLN A 82 -1.29 -14.41 11.74
C GLN A 82 0.17 -14.71 11.41
N ALA A 83 0.47 -15.91 10.89
CA ALA A 83 1.80 -16.29 10.46
C ALA A 83 2.14 -15.81 9.04
N ASN A 84 1.23 -15.10 8.35
CA ASN A 84 1.51 -14.62 7.00
C ASN A 84 2.68 -13.60 6.98
N PRO A 85 3.49 -13.58 5.91
CA PRO A 85 4.74 -12.82 5.87
C PRO A 85 4.55 -11.30 5.94
N PHE A 86 3.38 -10.75 5.57
CA PHE A 86 3.11 -9.32 5.73
C PHE A 86 2.98 -8.93 7.21
N ARG A 87 2.42 -9.82 8.04
CA ARG A 87 2.25 -9.61 9.48
C ARG A 87 3.55 -9.83 10.26
N THR A 88 4.33 -10.82 9.86
CA THR A 88 5.51 -11.28 10.62
C THR A 88 6.83 -10.63 10.18
N SER A 89 6.88 -10.01 9.00
CA SER A 89 8.09 -9.31 8.56
C SER A 89 8.39 -8.08 9.42
N GLU A 90 9.63 -8.00 9.90
CA GLU A 90 10.05 -6.97 10.87
C GLU A 90 9.97 -5.54 10.33
N ASP A 91 10.17 -5.38 9.03
CA ASP A 91 10.19 -4.11 8.32
C ASP A 91 8.81 -3.65 7.83
N LEU A 92 7.84 -4.56 7.72
CA LEU A 92 6.46 -4.21 7.30
C LEU A 92 5.49 -4.22 8.48
N LYS A 93 5.42 -5.33 9.24
CA LYS A 93 4.49 -5.56 10.35
C LYS A 93 3.08 -5.02 10.06
N VAL A 94 2.48 -5.44 8.94
CA VAL A 94 1.17 -4.93 8.50
C VAL A 94 0.07 -5.63 9.29
N THR A 95 -0.59 -4.92 10.18
CA THR A 95 -1.59 -5.50 11.10
C THR A 95 -3.02 -5.47 10.55
N SER A 96 -3.30 -4.56 9.61
CA SER A 96 -4.62 -4.34 8.99
C SER A 96 -4.48 -3.91 7.53
N VAL A 97 -5.49 -4.16 6.72
CA VAL A 97 -5.66 -3.54 5.40
C VAL A 97 -6.94 -2.70 5.42
N PRO A 98 -6.96 -1.53 4.75
CA PRO A 98 -5.85 -0.92 4.03
C PRO A 98 -4.77 -0.34 4.98
N THR A 99 -3.52 -0.33 4.52
CA THR A 99 -2.40 0.37 5.19
C THR A 99 -1.52 1.03 4.14
N LEU A 100 -1.17 2.31 4.34
CA LEU A 100 -0.17 3.01 3.55
C LEU A 100 1.11 3.19 4.38
N LEU A 101 2.21 2.59 3.96
CA LEU A 101 3.49 2.55 4.67
C LEU A 101 4.56 3.31 3.90
N CYS A 102 5.42 4.06 4.59
CA CYS A 102 6.68 4.55 4.02
C CYS A 102 7.78 3.54 4.33
N TYR A 103 8.23 2.78 3.33
CA TYR A 103 9.14 1.66 3.53
C TYR A 103 10.48 2.11 4.11
N GLY A 104 10.97 1.42 5.14
CA GLY A 104 12.18 1.77 5.88
C GLY A 104 12.01 2.91 6.89
N LYS A 105 10.77 3.42 7.09
CA LYS A 105 10.42 4.39 8.14
C LYS A 105 9.28 3.84 9.00
N GLU A 106 9.12 4.36 10.22
CA GLU A 106 8.03 3.97 11.12
C GLU A 106 6.67 4.59 10.72
N LYS A 107 6.66 5.50 9.75
CA LYS A 107 5.48 6.28 9.33
C LYS A 107 4.50 5.43 8.51
N ARG A 108 3.23 5.38 8.94
CA ARG A 108 2.13 4.70 8.24
C ARG A 108 0.77 5.35 8.48
N LEU A 109 -0.14 5.21 7.53
CA LEU A 109 -1.58 5.47 7.68
C LEU A 109 -2.33 4.15 7.68
N VAL A 110 -3.34 4.02 8.52
CA VAL A 110 -4.04 2.75 8.74
C VAL A 110 -5.55 2.94 8.64
N VAL A 111 -6.23 2.07 7.89
CA VAL A 111 -7.69 1.95 7.78
C VAL A 111 -8.40 3.30 7.56
N ASN A 112 -8.80 3.99 8.63
CA ASN A 112 -9.52 5.26 8.54
C ASN A 112 -8.65 6.39 8.00
N ASP A 113 -7.35 6.39 8.29
CA ASP A 113 -6.43 7.40 7.75
C ASP A 113 -6.25 7.24 6.23
N CYS A 114 -6.44 6.02 5.69
CA CYS A 114 -6.45 5.77 4.25
C CYS A 114 -7.74 6.25 3.56
N LYS A 115 -8.69 6.82 4.31
CA LYS A 115 -9.92 7.44 3.77
C LYS A 115 -9.87 8.97 3.85
N ASP A 116 -8.77 9.53 4.35
CA ASP A 116 -8.58 10.97 4.52
C ASP A 116 -7.60 11.49 3.46
N ALA A 117 -8.15 12.15 2.44
CA ALA A 117 -7.37 12.69 1.33
C ALA A 117 -6.28 13.68 1.80
N THR A 118 -6.54 14.45 2.86
CA THR A 118 -5.59 15.44 3.38
C THR A 118 -4.39 14.72 4.01
N LYS A 119 -4.65 13.68 4.81
CA LYS A 119 -3.57 12.86 5.40
C LYS A 119 -2.76 12.14 4.34
N ILE A 120 -3.42 11.54 3.33
CA ILE A 120 -2.72 10.83 2.25
C ILE A 120 -1.82 11.78 1.46
N LYS A 121 -2.33 12.96 1.08
CA LYS A 121 -1.53 13.97 0.35
C LYS A 121 -0.31 14.38 1.16
N ALA A 122 -0.50 14.77 2.43
CA ALA A 122 0.60 15.14 3.32
C ALA A 122 1.60 14.00 3.53
N PHE A 123 1.14 12.74 3.49
CA PHE A 123 2.00 11.57 3.61
C PHE A 123 2.88 11.33 2.38
N LEU A 124 2.33 11.54 1.17
CA LEU A 124 3.01 11.29 -0.11
C LEU A 124 3.85 12.48 -0.62
N GLU A 125 3.62 13.70 -0.10
CA GLU A 125 4.35 14.93 -0.47
C GLU A 125 5.61 15.21 0.36
N GLU A 126 5.91 14.35 1.32
CA GLU A 126 7.10 14.45 2.15
C GLU A 126 8.38 14.16 1.35
#